data_AF-A0AAV6Y8G0-F1
#
_entry.id   AF-A0AAV6Y8G0-F1
#
_cell.length_a   1.000
_cell.length_b   1.000
_cell.length_c   1.000
_cell.angle_alpha   90.00
_cell.angle_beta   90.00
_cell.angle_gamma   90.00
#
_symmetry.space_group_name_H-M   'P 1'
#
loop_
_entity.id
_entity.type
_entity.pdbx_description
1 polymer ?
#
loop_
_entity_poly.entity_id
_entity_poly.type
_entity_poly.pdbx_seq_one_letter_code
_entity_poly.pdbx_strand_id
1 'polypeptide(L)'
;MDTVDGIVTARVVVEITPSGGEVLQGLSIGALSSSTSSSFNGQSLHLPRSTLPKQSQTHNVSRLSVMMVKPTIQFIQGTDEQTIPDVKLTKSRDGTNGMAIFTFSEPSVFDSSSVVGDITGFYMIDEEGVIQSVDVNAKFVNGKPAGIEVKYIMRTPRDWDRFMRFMERYANANGLSFVKK
;
A
#
# COMPACT_ATOMS: atom_id res chain seq x y z
N MET A 1 9.69 18.11 -31.55
CA MET A 1 9.00 17.77 -30.28
C MET A 1 7.61 17.33 -30.68
N ASP A 2 7.53 16.10 -31.16
CA ASP A 2 6.33 15.56 -31.77
C ASP A 2 5.40 15.07 -30.67
N THR A 3 4.25 15.73 -30.58
CA THR A 3 3.19 15.46 -29.61
C THR A 3 2.29 14.39 -30.20
N VAL A 4 2.35 13.18 -29.64
CA VAL A 4 1.29 12.19 -29.80
C VAL A 4 0.92 11.68 -28.39
N ASP A 5 -0.35 11.88 -28.04
CA ASP A 5 -1.10 11.24 -26.94
C ASP A 5 -0.76 11.64 -25.50
N GLY A 6 -1.15 12.86 -25.11
CA GLY A 6 -0.96 13.48 -23.79
C GLY A 6 -1.51 12.73 -22.56
N ILE A 7 -0.86 11.61 -22.20
CA ILE A 7 -1.11 10.78 -21.03
C ILE A 7 0.03 10.99 -20.03
N VAL A 8 -0.29 11.34 -18.77
CA VAL A 8 0.70 11.29 -17.68
C VAL A 8 0.78 9.85 -17.20
N THR A 9 1.88 9.17 -17.55
CA THR A 9 2.18 7.81 -17.09
C THR A 9 3.03 7.86 -15.83
N ALA A 10 2.52 7.30 -14.74
CA ALA A 10 3.33 6.91 -13.58
C ALA A 10 3.50 5.39 -13.60
N ARG A 11 4.73 4.89 -13.51
CA ARG A 11 4.95 3.46 -13.21
C ARG A 11 5.08 3.34 -11.71
N VAL A 12 4.20 2.57 -11.09
CA VAL A 12 4.38 2.08 -9.72
C VAL A 12 5.08 0.74 -9.88
N VAL A 13 6.40 0.78 -10.05
CA VAL A 13 7.19 -0.45 -9.97
C VAL A 13 7.22 -0.84 -8.52
N VAL A 14 6.61 -1.98 -8.23
CA VAL A 14 6.56 -2.53 -6.90
C VAL A 14 7.77 -3.45 -6.74
N GLU A 15 8.88 -2.91 -6.23
CA GLU A 15 10.08 -3.72 -5.95
C GLU A 15 10.03 -4.30 -4.53
N ILE A 16 10.33 -5.60 -4.42
CA ILE A 16 10.64 -6.25 -3.15
C ILE A 16 12.08 -5.84 -2.82
N THR A 17 12.26 -4.96 -1.83
CA THR A 17 13.59 -4.80 -1.24
C THR A 17 13.82 -5.99 -0.32
N PRO A 18 14.83 -6.85 -0.56
CA PRO A 18 15.19 -7.84 0.44
C PRO A 18 15.73 -7.08 1.65
N SER A 19 15.02 -7.12 2.78
CA SER A 19 15.58 -6.63 4.04
C SER A 19 16.73 -7.56 4.44
N GLY A 20 17.95 -7.20 4.04
CA GLY A 20 19.18 -7.84 4.48
C GLY A 20 19.31 -7.75 6.00
N GLY A 21 19.62 -8.90 6.61
CA GLY A 21 19.48 -9.15 8.04
C GLY A 21 20.34 -8.28 8.97
N GLU A 22 19.75 -7.93 10.11
CA GLU A 22 20.46 -7.41 11.27
C GLU A 22 21.34 -8.51 11.88
N VAL A 23 22.65 -8.26 11.88
CA VAL A 23 23.62 -8.98 12.69
C VAL A 23 23.81 -8.20 13.98
N LEU A 24 23.34 -8.77 15.10
CA LEU A 24 23.58 -8.30 16.45
C LEU A 24 25.05 -8.55 16.87
N GLN A 25 25.79 -7.48 17.17
CA GLN A 25 26.94 -7.44 18.09
C GLN A 25 26.93 -6.01 18.69
N GLY A 26 27.01 -5.72 19.99
CA GLY A 26 27.64 -6.44 21.10
C GLY A 26 28.62 -5.48 21.80
N LEU A 27 28.12 -4.76 22.83
CA LEU A 27 28.80 -4.18 24.02
C LEU A 27 30.16 -3.45 23.90
N SER A 28 30.22 -2.20 24.42
CA SER A 28 31.00 -1.88 25.65
C SER A 28 30.88 -0.43 26.15
N ILE A 29 30.45 -0.32 27.42
CA ILE A 29 30.98 0.43 28.58
C ILE A 29 31.62 1.82 28.38
N GLY A 30 31.06 2.81 29.07
CA GLY A 30 31.73 4.06 29.46
C GLY A 30 30.98 4.80 30.57
N ALA A 31 31.55 4.83 31.77
CA ALA A 31 31.03 5.50 32.97
C ALA A 31 31.19 7.03 32.92
N LEU A 32 30.40 7.77 33.71
CA LEU A 32 30.86 8.73 34.73
C LEU A 32 29.71 9.61 35.25
N SER A 33 29.64 9.68 36.57
CA SER A 33 28.80 10.54 37.41
C SER A 33 29.29 11.99 37.45
N SER A 34 28.36 12.95 37.45
CA SER A 34 28.53 14.19 38.23
C SER A 34 27.17 14.82 38.56
N SER A 35 26.80 14.70 39.83
CA SER A 35 25.80 15.51 40.50
C SER A 35 26.36 16.91 40.76
N THR A 36 25.62 17.96 40.40
CA THR A 36 25.77 19.30 41.00
C THR A 36 24.40 19.85 41.36
N SER A 37 24.19 19.97 42.67
CA SER A 37 23.10 20.71 43.29
C SER A 37 23.29 22.21 43.03
N SER A 38 22.22 22.93 42.68
CA SER A 38 22.18 24.37 42.91
C SER A 38 20.87 24.77 43.58
N SER A 39 21.03 25.44 44.72
CA SER A 39 19.97 26.17 45.43
C SER A 39 19.96 27.60 44.93
N PHE A 40 18.81 28.06 44.44
CA PHE A 40 18.55 29.47 44.21
C PHE A 40 17.18 29.81 44.81
N ASN A 41 17.21 30.67 45.83
CA ASN A 41 16.04 31.30 46.44
C ASN A 41 15.59 32.48 45.55
N GLY A 42 14.33 32.48 45.13
CA GLY A 42 13.72 33.61 44.42
C GLY A 42 12.20 33.48 44.38
N GLN A 43 11.50 34.56 44.73
CA GLN A 43 10.10 34.61 45.14
C GLN A 43 9.08 34.19 44.05
N SER A 44 8.03 33.50 44.49
CA SER A 44 6.86 33.14 43.68
C SER A 44 6.04 34.37 43.31
N LEU A 45 5.86 34.62 42.02
CA LEU A 45 4.78 35.45 41.50
C LEU A 45 3.69 34.54 40.95
N HIS A 46 2.58 34.47 41.68
CA HIS A 46 1.42 33.64 41.37
C HIS A 46 0.60 34.31 40.26
N LEU A 47 0.87 33.95 39.01
CA LEU A 47 -0.05 34.22 37.90
C LEU A 47 -1.13 33.11 37.88
N PRO A 48 -2.41 33.43 37.69
CA PRO A 48 -3.42 32.42 37.46
C PRO A 48 -3.09 31.70 36.15
N ARG A 49 -2.51 30.50 36.30
CA ARG A 49 -2.26 29.58 35.20
C ARG A 49 -3.61 29.06 34.73
N SER A 50 -4.10 29.60 33.62
CA SER A 50 -5.20 28.99 32.87
C SER A 50 -4.77 27.59 32.46
N THR A 51 -5.22 26.59 33.20
CA THR A 51 -5.09 25.18 32.85
C THR A 51 -6.16 24.87 31.82
N LEU A 52 -5.86 25.20 30.56
CA LEU A 52 -6.42 24.46 29.44
C LEU A 52 -5.83 23.04 29.49
N PRO A 53 -6.64 21.98 29.64
CA PRO A 53 -6.14 20.65 29.37
C PRO A 53 -5.82 20.59 27.87
N LYS A 54 -4.53 20.58 27.54
CA LYS A 54 -4.06 20.12 26.24
C LYS A 54 -4.29 18.61 26.26
N GLN A 55 -5.49 18.18 25.90
CA GLN A 55 -5.85 16.77 25.76
C GLN A 55 -5.18 16.24 24.49
N SER A 56 -3.86 16.05 24.59
CA SER A 56 -3.12 15.15 23.72
C SER A 56 -3.37 13.73 24.23
N GLN A 57 -4.52 13.19 23.88
CA GLN A 57 -4.78 11.76 23.92
C GLN A 57 -5.39 11.45 22.55
N THR A 58 -4.52 11.03 21.64
CA THR A 58 -4.50 9.65 21.14
C THR A 58 -5.89 9.30 20.60
N HIS A 59 -5.98 9.10 19.29
CA HIS A 59 -7.16 8.54 18.65
C HIS A 59 -7.35 7.12 19.20
N ASN A 60 -7.90 7.04 20.40
CA ASN A 60 -8.33 5.84 21.05
C ASN A 60 -9.71 5.53 20.47
N VAL A 61 -9.73 5.23 19.18
CA VAL A 61 -10.85 4.56 18.53
C VAL A 61 -10.72 3.09 18.90
N SER A 62 -10.84 2.80 20.19
CA SER A 62 -10.93 1.44 20.67
C SER A 62 -12.26 0.88 20.20
N ARG A 63 -12.16 -0.06 19.24
CA ARG A 63 -13.15 -1.11 18.96
C ARG A 63 -14.44 -0.68 18.27
N LEU A 64 -14.30 -0.29 17.01
CA LEU A 64 -14.92 -1.14 16.00
C LEU A 64 -13.82 -2.08 15.53
N SER A 65 -13.87 -3.34 15.98
CA SER A 65 -13.11 -4.41 15.34
C SER A 65 -13.72 -4.61 13.95
N VAL A 66 -13.52 -3.63 13.06
CA VAL A 66 -13.55 -3.91 11.63
C VAL A 66 -12.55 -5.05 11.49
N MET A 67 -13.05 -6.23 11.13
CA MET A 67 -12.23 -7.42 10.96
C MET A 67 -10.99 -6.95 10.18
N MET A 68 -9.80 -7.14 10.74
CA MET A 68 -8.56 -6.70 10.13
C MET A 68 -8.33 -7.58 8.90
N VAL A 69 -9.07 -7.28 7.83
CA VAL A 69 -8.98 -7.98 6.55
C VAL A 69 -7.65 -7.55 5.97
N LYS A 70 -6.69 -8.49 5.97
CA LYS A 70 -5.43 -8.31 5.26
C LYS A 70 -5.78 -7.94 3.81
N PRO A 71 -5.22 -6.86 3.25
CA PRO A 71 -5.50 -6.48 1.87
C PRO A 71 -4.97 -7.57 0.93
N THR A 72 -5.84 -8.12 0.08
CA THR A 72 -5.49 -9.19 -0.85
C THR A 72 -6.00 -8.90 -2.26
N ILE A 73 -5.37 -9.57 -3.22
CA ILE A 73 -5.80 -9.60 -4.62
C ILE A 73 -6.27 -11.02 -4.91
N GLN A 74 -7.35 -11.16 -5.69
CA GLN A 74 -7.89 -12.46 -6.08
C GLN A 74 -8.29 -12.43 -7.56
N PHE A 75 -7.99 -13.51 -8.28
CA PHE A 75 -8.58 -13.78 -9.60
C PHE A 75 -9.85 -14.64 -9.50
N ILE A 76 -9.96 -15.38 -8.40
CA ILE A 76 -11.06 -16.29 -8.08
C ILE A 76 -11.44 -16.01 -6.63
N GLN A 77 -12.73 -15.81 -6.40
CA GLN A 77 -13.20 -15.46 -5.07
C GLN A 77 -12.87 -16.56 -4.07
N GLY A 78 -12.20 -16.17 -2.98
CA GLY A 78 -11.74 -17.08 -1.93
C GLY A 78 -10.34 -17.67 -2.15
N THR A 79 -9.65 -17.33 -3.23
CA THR A 79 -8.25 -17.71 -3.47
C THR A 79 -7.38 -16.48 -3.60
N ASP A 80 -6.55 -16.24 -2.57
CA ASP A 80 -5.58 -15.13 -2.55
C ASP A 80 -4.47 -15.38 -3.56
N GLU A 81 -4.20 -14.36 -4.38
CA GLU A 81 -3.09 -14.34 -5.33
C GLU A 81 -1.79 -13.98 -4.61
N GLN A 82 -0.78 -14.84 -4.78
CA GLN A 82 0.50 -14.70 -4.09
C GLN A 82 1.52 -13.89 -4.91
N THR A 83 1.37 -13.85 -6.23
CA THR A 83 2.30 -13.13 -7.10
C THR A 83 2.04 -11.62 -7.02
N ILE A 84 3.10 -10.86 -6.76
CA ILE A 84 3.02 -9.39 -6.69
C ILE A 84 3.05 -8.79 -8.11
N PRO A 85 2.09 -7.92 -8.47
CA PRO A 85 2.04 -7.32 -9.81
C PRO A 85 2.97 -6.10 -9.98
N ASP A 86 3.42 -5.87 -11.21
CA ASP A 86 3.83 -4.53 -11.66
C ASP A 86 2.58 -3.68 -11.89
N VAL A 87 2.55 -2.45 -11.35
CA VAL A 87 1.37 -1.59 -11.41
C VAL A 87 1.71 -0.31 -12.16
N LYS A 88 1.05 -0.07 -13.28
CA LYS A 88 1.18 1.19 -14.03
C LYS A 88 -0.07 2.03 -13.84
N LEU A 89 0.10 3.25 -13.34
CA LEU A 89 -0.97 4.19 -13.11
C LEU A 89 -0.92 5.30 -14.16
N THR A 90 -2.05 5.52 -14.82
CA THR A 90 -2.20 6.61 -15.79
C THR A 90 -3.34 7.51 -15.33
N LYS A 91 -3.17 8.82 -15.50
CA LYS A 91 -4.22 9.79 -15.22
C LYS A 91 -4.32 10.75 -16.40
N SER A 92 -5.54 11.07 -16.80
CA SER A 92 -5.80 12.11 -17.78
C SER A 92 -5.34 13.47 -17.24
N ARG A 93 -4.98 14.39 -18.14
CA ARG A 93 -4.49 15.72 -17.77
C ARG A 93 -5.52 16.56 -17.00
N ASP A 94 -6.80 16.41 -17.33
CA ASP A 94 -7.93 17.03 -16.63
C ASP A 94 -8.22 16.37 -15.28
N GLY A 95 -7.58 15.23 -14.98
CA GLY A 95 -7.67 14.53 -13.71
C GLY A 95 -8.98 13.80 -13.46
N THR A 96 -9.89 13.77 -14.44
CA THR A 96 -11.22 13.17 -14.34
C THR A 96 -11.19 11.66 -14.48
N ASN A 97 -10.27 11.13 -15.30
CA ASN A 97 -10.17 9.71 -15.60
C ASN A 97 -8.79 9.18 -15.20
N GLY A 98 -8.81 8.07 -14.47
CA GLY A 98 -7.62 7.31 -14.11
C GLY A 98 -7.71 5.90 -14.66
N MET A 99 -6.57 5.27 -14.87
CA MET A 99 -6.50 3.84 -15.16
C MET A 99 -5.28 3.24 -14.49
N ALA A 100 -5.49 2.12 -13.79
CA ALA A 100 -4.43 1.26 -13.29
C ALA A 100 -4.32 0.02 -14.16
N ILE A 101 -3.10 -0.34 -14.54
CA ILE A 101 -2.78 -1.55 -15.29
C ILE A 101 -1.92 -2.43 -14.38
N PHE A 102 -2.38 -3.64 -14.11
CA PHE A 102 -1.65 -4.63 -13.34
C PHE A 102 -1.06 -5.67 -14.30
N THR A 103 0.22 -6.01 -14.12
CA THR A 103 0.88 -7.08 -14.87
C THR A 103 1.44 -8.11 -13.90
N PHE A 104 0.96 -9.34 -14.01
CA PHE A 104 1.43 -10.49 -13.25
C PHE A 104 2.26 -11.38 -14.17
N SER A 105 3.52 -11.58 -13.82
CA SER A 105 4.38 -12.59 -14.44
C SER A 105 4.23 -13.88 -13.66
N GLU A 106 3.82 -14.97 -14.31
CA GLU A 106 3.63 -16.27 -13.64
C GLU A 106 2.74 -16.18 -12.38
N PRO A 107 1.47 -15.73 -12.51
CA PRO A 107 0.55 -15.66 -11.38
C PRO A 107 0.27 -17.06 -10.82
N SER A 108 0.17 -17.15 -9.49
CA SER A 108 -0.07 -18.40 -8.75
C SER A 108 -1.43 -19.03 -9.09
N VAL A 109 -2.40 -18.26 -9.60
CA VAL A 109 -3.64 -18.80 -10.16
C VAL A 109 -3.41 -19.85 -11.26
N PHE A 110 -2.27 -19.81 -11.96
CA PHE A 110 -1.92 -20.79 -13.00
C PHE A 110 -1.44 -22.14 -12.46
N ASP A 111 -1.00 -22.21 -11.20
CA ASP A 111 -0.57 -23.47 -10.57
C ASP A 111 -1.73 -24.45 -10.41
N SER A 112 -2.96 -23.93 -10.42
CA SER A 112 -4.17 -24.73 -10.50
C SER A 112 -4.45 -25.06 -11.97
N SER A 113 -4.01 -26.24 -12.42
CA SER A 113 -3.98 -26.65 -13.84
C SER A 113 -5.32 -26.64 -14.58
N SER A 114 -6.46 -26.56 -13.87
CA SER A 114 -7.81 -26.47 -14.45
C SER A 114 -8.35 -25.03 -14.58
N VAL A 115 -7.65 -24.04 -14.05
CA VAL A 115 -8.27 -22.82 -13.53
C VAL A 115 -8.12 -21.57 -14.42
N VAL A 116 -7.32 -21.62 -15.48
CA VAL A 116 -7.18 -20.48 -16.41
C VAL A 116 -8.53 -20.10 -17.04
N GLY A 117 -9.42 -21.08 -17.26
CA GLY A 117 -10.80 -20.85 -17.72
C GLY A 117 -11.77 -20.37 -16.64
N ASP A 118 -11.40 -20.50 -15.37
CA ASP A 118 -12.22 -20.14 -14.20
C ASP A 118 -11.93 -18.74 -13.66
N ILE A 119 -11.06 -17.96 -14.34
CA ILE A 119 -10.81 -16.56 -13.97
C ILE A 119 -12.10 -15.75 -14.20
N THR A 120 -12.82 -15.47 -13.11
CA THR A 120 -14.12 -14.78 -13.16
C THR A 120 -13.98 -13.25 -13.12
N GLY A 121 -12.82 -12.74 -12.70
CA GLY A 121 -12.56 -11.32 -12.59
C GLY A 121 -11.28 -11.02 -11.84
N PHE A 122 -11.13 -9.76 -11.43
CA PHE A 122 -10.05 -9.29 -10.60
C PHE A 122 -10.62 -8.56 -9.40
N TYR A 123 -10.30 -9.00 -8.20
CA TYR A 123 -10.84 -8.49 -6.95
C TYR A 123 -9.70 -7.99 -6.06
N MET A 124 -9.82 -6.74 -5.60
CA MET A 124 -8.94 -6.09 -4.64
C MET A 124 -9.74 -5.92 -3.35
N ILE A 125 -9.39 -6.67 -2.32
CA ILE A 125 -10.19 -6.83 -1.11
C ILE A 125 -9.44 -6.24 0.07
N ASP A 126 -10.09 -5.40 0.86
CA ASP A 126 -9.57 -4.87 2.12
C ASP A 126 -10.72 -4.60 3.11
N GLU A 127 -10.41 -4.00 4.27
CA GLU A 127 -11.40 -3.64 5.30
C GLU A 127 -12.47 -2.63 4.84
N GLU A 128 -12.26 -1.91 3.74
CA GLU A 128 -13.25 -0.99 3.14
C GLU A 128 -14.11 -1.66 2.08
N GLY A 129 -13.93 -2.97 1.85
CA GLY A 129 -14.71 -3.76 0.91
C GLY A 129 -13.91 -4.17 -0.32
N VAL A 130 -14.61 -4.34 -1.45
CA VAL A 130 -14.05 -4.92 -2.67
C VAL A 130 -14.06 -3.89 -3.80
N ILE A 131 -12.91 -3.71 -4.45
CA ILE A 131 -12.81 -3.08 -5.76
C ILE A 131 -12.66 -4.21 -6.80
N GLN A 132 -13.40 -4.15 -7.89
CA GLN A 132 -13.36 -5.21 -8.91
C GLN A 132 -13.15 -4.68 -10.33
N SER A 133 -12.54 -5.50 -11.16
CA SER A 133 -12.49 -5.31 -12.62
C SER A 133 -12.79 -6.61 -13.36
N VAL A 134 -13.36 -6.46 -14.56
CA VAL A 134 -13.64 -7.56 -15.50
C VAL A 134 -12.70 -7.54 -16.70
N ASP A 135 -11.92 -6.48 -16.89
CA ASP A 135 -10.94 -6.38 -17.99
C ASP A 135 -9.66 -7.12 -17.59
N VAL A 136 -9.70 -8.45 -17.73
CA VAL A 136 -8.65 -9.40 -17.37
C VAL A 136 -8.24 -10.17 -18.62
N ASN A 137 -6.96 -10.12 -18.97
CA ASN A 137 -6.42 -10.75 -20.18
C ASN A 137 -5.25 -11.67 -19.82
N ALA A 138 -5.36 -12.95 -20.16
CA ALA A 138 -4.27 -13.90 -20.04
C ALA A 138 -3.28 -13.74 -21.20
N LYS A 139 -1.99 -13.77 -20.89
CA LYS A 139 -0.88 -13.76 -21.84
C LYS A 139 -0.37 -15.18 -22.02
N PHE A 140 -0.25 -15.62 -23.26
CA PHE A 140 0.29 -16.93 -23.62
C PHE A 140 1.60 -16.78 -24.38
N VAL A 141 2.60 -17.59 -24.01
CA VAL A 141 3.88 -17.68 -24.71
C VAL A 141 4.10 -19.14 -25.09
N ASN A 142 4.28 -19.43 -26.37
CA ASN A 142 4.43 -20.79 -26.90
C ASN A 142 3.30 -21.75 -26.49
N GLY A 143 2.05 -21.25 -26.43
CA GLY A 143 0.88 -22.05 -26.06
C GLY A 143 0.74 -22.33 -24.55
N LYS A 144 1.63 -21.79 -23.71
CA LYS A 144 1.54 -21.90 -22.24
C LYS A 144 1.11 -20.57 -21.62
N PRO A 145 0.27 -20.57 -20.57
CA PRO A 145 -0.07 -19.36 -19.84
C PRO A 145 1.20 -18.81 -19.17
N ALA A 146 1.48 -17.53 -19.36
CA ALA A 146 2.74 -16.88 -18.95
C ALA A 146 2.54 -15.64 -18.09
N GLY A 147 1.39 -14.96 -18.22
CA GLY A 147 1.06 -13.85 -17.34
C GLY A 147 -0.41 -13.43 -17.44
N ILE A 148 -0.80 -12.46 -16.62
CA ILE A 148 -2.11 -11.82 -16.68
C ILE A 148 -1.92 -10.31 -16.70
N GLU A 149 -2.67 -9.63 -17.55
CA GLU A 149 -2.81 -8.18 -17.53
C GLU A 149 -4.25 -7.80 -17.15
N VAL A 150 -4.39 -6.91 -16.17
CA VAL A 150 -5.69 -6.39 -15.75
C VAL A 150 -5.71 -4.88 -15.90
N LYS A 151 -6.84 -4.35 -16.37
CA LYS A 151 -7.09 -2.91 -16.40
C LYS A 151 -8.21 -2.54 -15.47
N TYR A 152 -8.00 -1.54 -14.63
CA TYR A 152 -9.01 -0.95 -13.77
C TYR A 152 -9.20 0.52 -14.13
N ILE A 153 -10.41 0.87 -14.60
CA ILE A 153 -10.77 2.23 -15.04
C ILE A 153 -11.45 2.96 -13.88
N MET A 154 -10.88 4.09 -13.48
CA MET A 154 -11.40 5.00 -12.46
C MET A 154 -12.07 6.19 -13.15
N ARG A 155 -13.38 6.36 -12.96
CA ARG A 155 -14.16 7.41 -13.64
C ARG A 155 -14.45 8.60 -12.75
N THR A 156 -14.24 8.45 -11.44
CA THR A 156 -14.49 9.49 -10.46
C THR A 156 -13.28 9.69 -9.53
N PRO A 157 -13.13 10.87 -8.92
CA PRO A 157 -12.13 11.10 -7.88
C PRO A 157 -12.27 10.15 -6.69
N ARG A 158 -13.51 9.72 -6.37
CA ARG A 158 -13.76 8.76 -5.29
C ARG A 158 -13.18 7.38 -5.60
N ASP A 159 -13.27 6.93 -6.85
CA ASP A 159 -12.65 5.66 -7.28
C ASP A 159 -11.13 5.73 -7.14
N TRP A 160 -10.55 6.89 -7.47
CA TRP A 160 -9.12 7.15 -7.33
C TRP A 160 -8.67 7.11 -5.87
N ASP A 161 -9.35 7.84 -4.98
CA ASP A 161 -9.01 7.88 -3.56
C ASP A 161 -9.17 6.49 -2.92
N ARG A 162 -10.24 5.77 -3.28
CA ARG A 162 -10.51 4.40 -2.83
C ARG A 162 -9.43 3.42 -3.29
N PHE A 163 -8.97 3.56 -4.53
CA PHE A 163 -7.89 2.77 -5.11
C PHE A 163 -6.55 3.04 -4.43
N MET A 164 -6.21 4.32 -4.21
CA MET A 164 -4.97 4.70 -3.55
C MET A 164 -4.90 4.15 -2.12
N ARG A 165 -6.02 4.19 -1.37
CA ARG A 165 -6.11 3.60 -0.02
C ARG A 165 -5.93 2.09 -0.01
N PHE A 166 -6.47 1.39 -1.01
CA PHE A 166 -6.21 -0.05 -1.18
C PHE A 166 -4.72 -0.30 -1.45
N MET A 167 -4.14 0.39 -2.43
CA MET A 167 -2.74 0.19 -2.83
C MET A 167 -1.76 0.50 -1.70
N GLU A 168 -2.02 1.53 -0.89
CA GLU A 168 -1.20 1.86 0.27
C GLU A 168 -1.20 0.72 1.31
N ARG A 169 -2.39 0.19 1.64
CA ARG A 169 -2.53 -0.94 2.56
C ARG A 169 -1.91 -2.21 1.99
N TYR A 170 -2.19 -2.52 0.73
CA TYR A 170 -1.63 -3.67 0.03
C TYR A 170 -0.10 -3.62 -0.02
N ALA A 171 0.46 -2.44 -0.30
CA ALA A 171 1.90 -2.25 -0.31
C ALA A 171 2.52 -2.48 1.09
N ASN A 172 1.94 -1.87 2.13
CA ASN A 172 2.39 -2.06 3.51
C ASN A 172 2.36 -3.54 3.94
N ALA A 173 1.25 -4.23 3.67
CA ALA A 173 1.08 -5.64 4.03
C ALA A 173 2.04 -6.61 3.32
N ASN A 174 2.61 -6.20 2.19
CA ASN A 174 3.52 -7.01 1.38
C ASN A 174 4.97 -6.45 1.35
N GLY A 175 5.28 -5.44 2.18
CA GLY A 175 6.63 -4.85 2.27
C GLY A 175 7.07 -4.10 1.01
N LEU A 176 6.11 -3.55 0.26
CA LEU A 176 6.31 -2.91 -1.03
C LEU A 176 6.44 -1.39 -0.88
N SER A 177 7.25 -0.76 -1.73
CA SER A 177 7.45 0.70 -1.72
C SER A 177 7.15 1.32 -3.08
N PHE A 178 6.67 2.56 -3.08
CA PHE A 178 6.31 3.29 -4.30
C PHE A 178 7.54 4.01 -4.86
N VAL A 179 7.97 3.63 -6.06
CA VAL A 179 8.98 4.38 -6.81
C VAL A 179 8.29 5.34 -7.77
N LYS A 180 8.45 6.65 -7.56
CA LYS A 180 8.02 7.68 -8.52
C LYS A 180 9.19 8.00 -9.44
N LYS A 181 9.08 7.66 -10.73
CA LYS A 181 10.06 7.99 -11.77
C LYS A 181 9.54 9.06 -12.72
#